data_AF-A0A9P1IZG9-F1
#
_entry.id   AF-A0A9P1IZG9-F1
#
_cell.length_a   1.000
_cell.length_b   1.000
_cell.length_c   1.000
_cell.angle_alpha   90.00
_cell.angle_beta   90.00
_cell.angle_gamma   90.00
#
_symmetry.space_group_name_H-M   'P 1'
#
loop_
_entity.id
_entity.type
_entity.pdbx_description
1 polymer ?
#
loop_
_entity_poly.entity_id
_entity_poly.type
_entity_poly.pdbx_seq_one_letter_code
_entity_poly.pdbx_strand_id
1 'polypeptide(L)'
;MLKFVFFVGFLASLVTGCKLPQTTTKPAATNCPTGWTTFNRSFGKWCVKVFLKTVNHPEAIELCAENGAVMTGLQTTAERNSIAASLQTATSISTSNIFIGALRILDCATSNLTSTCTKLNSFEWTDGATTGTTGFVWDPLQPDNNERNEKYVMMLQKNASLSDVCATTVLNGVACGAKPAEIIIPPSVATTEAPSGPFTTCPTGWKTYSRSVGDWCVKVFVESVKQADAEKQCKWHGGKLSGFQTAQERIDASNALWEATNNIYAAAIVGATRTTACVSSNLTATCTETNSFSWTDGVTTGTDAFVGGWDDEQPDNDNKNQIYVAVGTSTRKMKDFRHAVMMGYVCGAQPANIKRP
;
A
#
# COMPACT_ATOMS: atom_id res chain seq x y z
N MET A 1 57.13 54.34 -16.30
CA MET A 1 56.57 53.53 -15.20
C MET A 1 55.09 53.87 -15.08
N LEU A 2 54.20 53.04 -15.64
CA LEU A 2 52.76 53.28 -15.61
C LEU A 2 52.11 52.07 -14.91
N LYS A 3 51.51 52.30 -13.73
CA LYS A 3 50.80 51.29 -12.94
C LYS A 3 49.36 51.20 -13.45
N PHE A 4 48.94 50.01 -13.88
CA PHE A 4 47.53 49.68 -14.10
C PHE A 4 46.86 49.36 -12.75
N VAL A 5 45.78 50.07 -12.44
CA VAL A 5 44.89 49.81 -11.31
C VAL A 5 43.68 49.03 -11.85
N PHE A 6 43.47 47.81 -11.37
CA PHE A 6 42.24 47.04 -11.64
C PHE A 6 41.15 47.45 -10.65
N PHE A 7 40.03 47.97 -11.17
CA PHE A 7 38.77 48.12 -10.44
C PHE A 7 37.98 46.82 -10.56
N VAL A 8 37.77 46.12 -9.43
CA VAL A 8 36.84 44.99 -9.34
C VAL A 8 35.49 45.53 -8.84
N GLY A 9 34.52 45.64 -9.76
CA GLY A 9 33.13 45.93 -9.42
C GLY A 9 32.43 44.66 -8.94
N PHE A 10 32.05 44.61 -7.67
CA PHE A 10 31.15 43.59 -7.12
C PHE A 10 29.71 43.95 -7.46
N LEU A 11 29.07 43.17 -8.33
CA LEU A 11 27.62 43.16 -8.51
C LEU A 11 27.00 42.35 -7.36
N ALA A 12 26.38 43.04 -6.40
CA ALA A 12 25.54 42.41 -5.39
C ALA A 12 24.21 41.98 -6.03
N SER A 13 24.06 40.68 -6.28
CA SER A 13 22.80 40.10 -6.73
C SER A 13 21.85 39.98 -5.53
N LEU A 14 20.68 40.60 -5.64
CA LEU A 14 19.56 40.44 -4.70
C LEU A 14 19.12 38.98 -4.70
N VAL A 15 19.55 38.23 -3.68
CA VAL A 15 19.01 36.90 -3.38
C VAL A 15 17.70 37.11 -2.61
N THR A 16 16.60 37.23 -3.34
CA THR A 16 15.26 37.15 -2.76
C THR A 16 15.09 35.73 -2.24
N GLY A 17 15.23 35.55 -0.93
CA GLY A 17 15.11 34.26 -0.26
C GLY A 17 13.75 33.63 -0.55
N CYS A 18 13.76 32.48 -1.23
CA CYS A 18 12.61 31.61 -1.31
C CYS A 18 12.39 31.04 0.10
N LYS A 19 11.42 31.60 0.82
CA LYS A 19 11.02 31.11 2.15
C LYS A 19 10.38 29.74 1.93
N LEU A 20 11.08 28.68 2.35
CA LEU A 20 10.51 27.34 2.42
C LEU A 20 9.19 27.41 3.23
N PRO A 21 8.10 26.75 2.78
CA PRO A 21 6.91 26.59 3.60
C PRO A 21 7.33 25.89 4.89
N GLN A 22 7.15 26.55 6.04
CA GLN A 22 7.31 25.89 7.33
C GLN A 22 6.23 24.83 7.42
N THR A 23 6.64 23.56 7.34
CA THR A 23 5.86 22.43 7.80
C THR A 23 5.54 22.67 9.27
N THR A 24 4.27 22.95 9.56
CA THR A 24 3.71 22.89 10.91
C THR A 24 3.87 21.45 11.40
N THR A 25 4.95 21.19 12.13
CA THR A 25 5.16 19.91 12.81
C THR A 25 4.06 19.76 13.86
N LYS A 26 3.08 18.91 13.58
CA LYS A 26 2.11 18.42 14.58
C LYS A 26 2.92 17.95 15.81
N PRO A 27 2.65 18.45 17.02
CA PRO A 27 3.34 17.98 18.22
C PRO A 27 3.26 16.46 18.29
N ALA A 28 4.40 15.78 18.43
CA ALA A 28 4.44 14.33 18.51
C ALA A 28 3.64 13.89 19.75
N ALA A 29 2.44 13.35 19.52
CA ALA A 29 1.68 12.75 20.60
C ALA A 29 2.53 11.64 21.23
N THR A 30 2.72 11.68 22.55
CA THR A 30 3.55 10.70 23.29
C THR A 30 2.73 9.56 23.89
N ASN A 31 1.40 9.64 23.81
CA ASN A 31 0.46 8.68 24.39
C ASN A 31 -0.57 8.26 23.34
N CYS A 32 -1.04 7.01 23.43
CA CYS A 32 -2.12 6.53 22.58
C CYS A 32 -3.41 7.33 22.84
N PRO A 33 -4.17 7.69 21.79
CA PRO A 33 -5.44 8.38 21.96
C PRO A 33 -6.45 7.55 22.75
N THR A 34 -7.48 8.20 23.25
CA THR A 34 -8.60 7.54 23.93
C THR A 34 -9.19 6.42 23.08
N GLY A 35 -9.39 5.25 23.68
CA GLY A 35 -9.91 4.06 23.01
C GLY A 35 -8.87 3.24 22.23
N TRP A 36 -7.58 3.62 22.28
CA TRP A 36 -6.48 2.80 21.78
C TRP A 36 -5.71 2.18 22.96
N THR A 37 -5.46 0.88 22.87
CA THR A 37 -4.65 0.13 23.84
C THR A 37 -3.17 0.39 23.57
N THR A 38 -2.41 0.70 24.61
CA THR A 38 -0.96 0.93 24.49
C THR A 38 -0.20 -0.37 24.73
N PHE A 39 0.67 -0.73 23.80
CA PHE A 39 1.69 -1.76 24.00
C PHE A 39 3.09 -1.14 23.92
N ASN A 40 4.02 -1.66 24.72
CA ASN A 40 5.41 -1.24 24.67
C ASN A 40 6.21 -2.31 23.92
N ARG A 41 6.70 -1.95 22.74
CA ARG A 41 7.60 -2.77 21.92
C ARG A 41 9.03 -2.25 22.03
N SER A 42 9.99 -2.97 21.45
CA SER A 42 11.42 -2.62 21.51
C SER A 42 11.73 -1.22 20.94
N PHE A 43 10.95 -0.75 19.96
CA PHE A 43 11.10 0.57 19.34
C PHE A 43 10.22 1.67 19.99
N GLY A 44 9.42 1.33 21.01
CA GLY A 44 8.57 2.27 21.73
C GLY A 44 7.09 1.88 21.77
N LYS A 45 6.23 2.89 22.00
CA LYS A 45 4.78 2.71 22.13
C LYS A 45 4.14 2.37 20.78
N TRP A 46 3.30 1.35 20.79
CA TRP A 46 2.44 0.94 19.69
C TRP A 46 0.99 0.96 20.17
N CYS A 47 0.14 1.68 19.46
CA CYS A 47 -1.25 1.86 19.81
C CYS A 47 -2.10 0.93 18.97
N VAL A 48 -2.92 0.10 19.61
CA VAL A 48 -3.80 -0.85 18.92
C VAL A 48 -5.26 -0.59 19.24
N LYS A 49 -6.12 -0.65 18.22
CA LYS A 49 -7.57 -0.57 18.37
C LYS A 49 -8.26 -1.57 17.46
N VAL A 50 -9.30 -2.22 18.00
CA VAL A 50 -10.19 -3.09 17.22
C VAL A 50 -11.31 -2.22 16.65
N PHE A 51 -11.50 -2.28 15.34
CA PHE A 51 -12.61 -1.63 14.66
C PHE A 51 -13.61 -2.69 14.22
N LEU A 52 -14.85 -2.55 14.69
CA LEU A 52 -15.94 -3.45 14.33
C LEU A 52 -16.66 -2.90 13.11
N LYS A 53 -16.55 -3.64 12.01
CA LYS A 53 -17.26 -3.41 10.75
C LYS A 53 -17.25 -4.74 10.00
N THR A 54 -18.35 -5.09 9.36
CA THR A 54 -18.37 -6.23 8.45
C THR A 54 -17.50 -5.87 7.25
N VAL A 55 -16.33 -6.53 7.11
CA VAL A 55 -15.32 -6.19 6.11
C VAL A 55 -14.69 -7.42 5.48
N ASN A 56 -14.33 -7.34 4.20
CA ASN A 56 -13.33 -8.20 3.58
C ASN A 56 -11.90 -7.68 3.84
N HIS A 57 -10.88 -8.41 3.39
CA HIS A 57 -9.49 -8.03 3.69
C HIS A 57 -9.07 -6.67 3.09
N PRO A 58 -9.34 -6.34 1.81
CA PRO A 58 -9.10 -4.99 1.28
C PRO A 58 -9.78 -3.87 2.10
N GLU A 59 -11.05 -4.04 2.47
CA GLU A 59 -11.79 -3.08 3.30
C GLU A 59 -11.16 -2.93 4.70
N ALA A 60 -10.62 -4.02 5.27
CA ALA A 60 -9.93 -4.01 6.56
C ALA A 60 -8.63 -3.18 6.52
N ILE A 61 -7.86 -3.26 5.42
CA ILE A 61 -6.68 -2.40 5.20
C ILE A 61 -7.11 -0.93 5.20
N GLU A 62 -8.17 -0.59 4.47
CA GLU A 62 -8.66 0.79 4.37
C GLU A 62 -9.14 1.33 5.70
N LEU A 63 -9.90 0.53 6.46
CA LEU A 63 -10.39 0.92 7.78
C LEU A 63 -9.24 1.27 8.74
N CYS A 64 -8.11 0.56 8.67
CA CYS A 64 -6.92 0.96 9.42
C CYS A 64 -6.30 2.26 8.89
N ALA A 65 -6.15 2.39 7.56
CA ALA A 65 -5.55 3.56 6.93
C ALA A 65 -6.33 4.85 7.22
N GLU A 66 -7.67 4.80 7.26
CA GLU A 66 -8.53 5.93 7.64
C GLU A 66 -8.23 6.49 9.03
N ASN A 67 -7.68 5.64 9.92
CA ASN A 67 -7.34 6.00 11.28
C ASN A 67 -5.84 6.29 11.45
N GLY A 68 -5.10 6.45 10.35
CA GLY A 68 -3.65 6.66 10.36
C GLY A 68 -2.89 5.43 10.87
N ALA A 69 -3.41 4.24 10.61
CA ALA A 69 -2.90 2.97 11.10
C ALA A 69 -2.80 1.92 10.00
N VAL A 70 -2.15 0.80 10.32
CA VAL A 70 -2.06 -0.41 9.49
C VAL A 70 -2.66 -1.59 10.24
N MET A 71 -3.01 -2.69 9.57
CA MET A 71 -3.42 -3.91 10.28
C MET A 71 -2.28 -4.37 11.18
N THR A 72 -2.53 -4.53 12.47
CA THR A 72 -1.45 -4.81 13.43
C THR A 72 -1.07 -6.29 13.42
N GLY A 73 0.22 -6.58 13.57
CA GLY A 73 0.69 -7.88 13.98
C GLY A 73 0.64 -8.07 15.51
N LEU A 74 1.00 -9.26 15.97
CA LEU A 74 0.91 -9.69 17.37
C LEU A 74 2.32 -9.99 17.92
N GLN A 75 2.86 -9.11 18.78
CA GLN A 75 4.23 -9.26 19.29
C GLN A 75 4.32 -10.34 20.38
N THR A 76 3.27 -10.46 21.21
CA THR A 76 3.25 -11.39 22.34
C THR A 76 1.87 -12.01 22.55
N THR A 77 1.83 -13.10 23.31
CA THR A 77 0.57 -13.72 23.76
C THR A 77 -0.30 -12.74 24.57
N ALA A 78 0.31 -11.84 25.36
CA ALA A 78 -0.43 -10.85 26.13
C ALA A 78 -1.13 -9.82 25.22
N GLU A 79 -0.44 -9.34 24.16
CA GLU A 79 -1.05 -8.45 23.17
C GLU A 79 -2.25 -9.13 22.49
N ARG A 80 -2.05 -10.37 22.03
CA ARG A 80 -3.11 -11.15 21.37
C ARG A 80 -4.34 -11.35 22.25
N ASN A 81 -4.13 -11.77 23.49
CA ASN A 81 -5.23 -11.95 24.45
C ASN A 81 -5.94 -10.63 24.76
N SER A 82 -5.19 -9.52 24.86
CA SER A 82 -5.77 -8.19 25.08
C SER A 82 -6.66 -7.76 23.91
N ILE A 83 -6.25 -8.00 22.66
CA ILE A 83 -7.04 -7.67 21.46
C ILE A 83 -8.31 -8.53 21.43
N ALA A 84 -8.21 -9.83 21.72
CA ALA A 84 -9.37 -10.71 21.79
C ALA A 84 -10.35 -10.29 22.91
N ALA A 85 -9.85 -9.85 24.06
CA ALA A 85 -10.68 -9.32 25.14
C ALA A 85 -11.37 -7.99 24.75
N SER A 86 -10.68 -7.11 24.01
CA SER A 86 -11.29 -5.90 23.45
C SER A 86 -12.40 -6.23 22.47
N LEU A 87 -12.21 -7.23 21.61
CA LEU A 87 -13.23 -7.73 20.70
C LEU A 87 -14.45 -8.27 21.47
N GLN A 88 -14.23 -9.10 22.50
CA GLN A 88 -15.30 -9.62 23.35
C GLN A 88 -16.09 -8.53 24.09
N THR A 89 -15.42 -7.47 24.53
CA THR A 89 -16.09 -6.34 25.19
C THR A 89 -16.92 -5.51 24.20
N ALA A 90 -16.45 -5.41 22.96
CA ALA A 90 -17.07 -4.58 21.93
C ALA A 90 -18.24 -5.29 21.22
N THR A 91 -18.32 -6.62 21.27
CA THR A 91 -19.37 -7.39 20.59
C THR A 91 -20.37 -7.99 21.57
N SER A 92 -21.66 -7.68 21.41
CA SER A 92 -22.75 -8.42 22.07
C SER A 92 -22.97 -9.83 21.48
N ILE A 93 -22.11 -10.24 20.54
CA ILE A 93 -22.21 -11.47 19.75
C ILE A 93 -21.03 -12.38 20.13
N SER A 94 -21.32 -13.66 20.32
CA SER A 94 -20.40 -14.67 20.88
C SER A 94 -19.38 -15.26 19.89
N THR A 95 -19.40 -14.86 18.62
CA THR A 95 -18.57 -15.48 17.55
C THR A 95 -18.02 -14.45 16.56
N SER A 96 -17.39 -13.38 17.04
CA SER A 96 -16.77 -12.41 16.15
C SER A 96 -15.34 -12.81 15.79
N ASN A 97 -15.01 -12.70 14.51
CA ASN A 97 -13.64 -12.91 14.01
C ASN A 97 -13.16 -11.60 13.38
N ILE A 98 -11.87 -11.32 13.46
CA ILE A 98 -11.28 -10.10 12.90
C ILE A 98 -10.01 -10.39 12.10
N PHE A 99 -9.70 -9.54 11.14
CA PHE A 99 -8.41 -9.57 10.45
C PHE A 99 -7.28 -9.07 11.36
N ILE A 100 -6.11 -9.69 11.20
CA ILE A 100 -4.82 -9.32 11.81
C ILE A 100 -3.81 -9.14 10.67
N GLY A 101 -2.83 -8.26 10.86
CA GLY A 101 -1.83 -7.90 9.85
C GLY A 101 -0.74 -8.96 9.65
N ALA A 102 -1.09 -10.08 9.02
CA ALA A 102 -0.15 -11.09 8.55
C ALA A 102 -0.50 -11.60 7.15
N LEU A 103 0.52 -11.88 6.35
CA LEU A 103 0.40 -12.32 4.96
C LEU A 103 1.20 -13.59 4.73
N ARG A 104 0.61 -14.53 3.99
CA ARG A 104 1.28 -15.76 3.56
C ARG A 104 2.43 -15.42 2.62
N ILE A 105 3.63 -15.92 2.92
CA ILE A 105 4.81 -15.69 2.08
C ILE A 105 4.68 -16.42 0.74
N LEU A 106 5.33 -15.88 -0.28
CA LEU A 106 5.19 -16.37 -1.66
C LEU A 106 5.59 -17.85 -1.82
N ASP A 107 6.67 -18.27 -1.18
CA ASP A 107 7.17 -19.66 -1.23
C ASP A 107 6.16 -20.67 -0.66
N CYS A 108 5.23 -20.20 0.18
CA CYS A 108 4.20 -21.00 0.82
C CYS A 108 2.79 -20.69 0.30
N ALA A 109 2.65 -19.86 -0.75
CA ALA A 109 1.37 -19.35 -1.22
C ALA A 109 0.40 -20.46 -1.65
N THR A 110 0.90 -21.50 -2.32
CA THR A 110 0.08 -22.60 -2.87
C THR A 110 0.31 -23.94 -2.18
N SER A 111 1.10 -23.94 -1.10
CA SER A 111 1.50 -25.13 -0.36
C SER A 111 0.75 -25.23 0.95
N ASN A 112 0.33 -26.45 1.30
CA ASN A 112 -0.07 -26.79 2.66
C ASN A 112 1.17 -26.80 3.57
N LEU A 113 1.00 -27.23 4.82
CA LEU A 113 2.14 -27.40 5.72
C LEU A 113 3.12 -28.48 5.21
N THR A 114 4.39 -28.11 5.14
CA THR A 114 5.52 -28.97 4.77
C THR A 114 6.69 -28.76 5.75
N SER A 115 7.82 -29.41 5.51
CA SER A 115 9.05 -29.14 6.26
C SER A 115 9.60 -27.73 6.01
N THR A 116 9.29 -27.11 4.86
CA THR A 116 9.71 -25.74 4.52
C THR A 116 8.64 -24.71 4.86
N CYS A 117 7.37 -25.05 4.69
CA CYS A 117 6.22 -24.21 5.02
C CYS A 117 5.58 -24.71 6.32
N THR A 118 6.07 -24.19 7.43
CA THR A 118 5.62 -24.54 8.78
C THR A 118 4.61 -23.52 9.30
N LYS A 119 3.98 -23.82 10.44
CA LYS A 119 3.09 -22.89 11.13
C LYS A 119 3.75 -21.56 11.49
N LEU A 120 5.07 -21.52 11.66
CA LEU A 120 5.78 -20.34 12.17
C LEU A 120 6.49 -19.53 11.10
N ASN A 121 6.61 -20.03 9.86
CA ASN A 121 7.33 -19.36 8.78
C ASN A 121 6.55 -19.27 7.47
N SER A 122 5.31 -19.76 7.40
CA SER A 122 4.47 -19.60 6.22
C SER A 122 3.87 -18.20 6.09
N PHE A 123 3.96 -17.38 7.14
CA PHE A 123 3.39 -16.03 7.20
C PHE A 123 4.40 -15.03 7.77
N GLU A 124 4.29 -13.79 7.34
CA GLU A 124 5.02 -12.64 7.85
C GLU A 124 4.07 -11.53 8.30
N TRP A 125 4.49 -10.73 9.30
CA TRP A 125 3.73 -9.57 9.76
C TRP A 125 3.85 -8.43 8.76
N THR A 126 2.75 -7.71 8.51
CA THR A 126 2.70 -6.63 7.51
C THR A 126 2.77 -5.22 8.11
N ASP A 127 2.76 -5.10 9.43
CA ASP A 127 2.72 -3.80 10.13
C ASP A 127 4.10 -3.11 10.23
N GLY A 128 5.18 -3.80 9.85
CA GLY A 128 6.57 -3.35 10.00
C GLY A 128 7.01 -3.05 11.44
N ALA A 129 6.18 -3.42 12.41
CA ALA A 129 6.39 -3.14 13.82
C ALA A 129 6.50 -4.44 14.64
N THR A 130 5.82 -5.50 14.22
CA THR A 130 5.85 -6.79 14.90
C THR A 130 7.05 -7.61 14.43
N THR A 131 7.75 -8.22 15.37
CA THR A 131 8.90 -9.08 15.11
C THR A 131 8.73 -10.46 15.73
N GLY A 132 9.43 -11.46 15.19
CA GLY A 132 9.36 -12.84 15.70
C GLY A 132 8.01 -13.51 15.46
N THR A 133 7.82 -14.69 16.04
CA THR A 133 6.70 -15.59 15.73
C THR A 133 5.81 -15.91 16.93
N THR A 134 6.08 -15.33 18.09
CA THR A 134 5.35 -15.60 19.35
C THR A 134 3.85 -15.31 19.25
N GLY A 135 3.44 -14.36 18.41
CA GLY A 135 2.04 -14.07 18.15
C GLY A 135 1.28 -15.16 17.39
N PHE A 136 1.98 -16.00 16.63
CA PHE A 136 1.38 -17.05 15.80
C PHE A 136 0.95 -18.25 16.66
N VAL A 137 -0.27 -18.17 17.19
CA VAL A 137 -0.91 -19.29 17.89
C VAL A 137 -2.14 -19.69 17.10
N TRP A 138 -1.97 -20.73 16.28
CA TRP A 138 -2.99 -21.22 15.36
C TRP A 138 -4.04 -22.07 16.05
N ASP A 139 -5.28 -22.02 15.57
CA ASP A 139 -6.33 -22.97 15.95
C ASP A 139 -5.89 -24.40 15.56
N PRO A 140 -6.49 -25.46 16.15
CA PRO A 140 -6.22 -26.82 15.72
C PRO A 140 -6.35 -26.95 14.20
N LEU A 141 -5.41 -27.67 13.58
CA LEU A 141 -5.27 -27.87 12.13
C LEU A 141 -4.84 -26.63 11.30
N GLN A 142 -4.73 -25.45 11.90
CA GLN A 142 -4.32 -24.24 11.18
C GLN A 142 -2.81 -23.97 11.27
N PRO A 143 -2.22 -23.20 10.33
CA PRO A 143 -2.81 -22.80 9.06
C PRO A 143 -2.76 -23.98 8.06
N ASP A 144 -3.83 -24.24 7.32
CA ASP A 144 -3.94 -25.41 6.44
C ASP A 144 -3.79 -25.09 4.96
N ASN A 145 -4.04 -23.85 4.54
CA ASN A 145 -4.06 -23.45 3.13
C ASN A 145 -5.00 -24.33 2.29
N ASN A 146 -6.17 -24.68 2.82
CA ASN A 146 -7.07 -25.66 2.25
C ASN A 146 -7.51 -25.29 0.82
N GLU A 147 -7.73 -24.00 0.56
CA GLU A 147 -8.08 -23.48 -0.77
C GLU A 147 -6.87 -23.17 -1.67
N ARG A 148 -5.64 -23.41 -1.19
CA ARG A 148 -4.37 -23.01 -1.83
C ARG A 148 -4.28 -21.52 -2.18
N ASN A 149 -5.06 -20.70 -1.47
CA ASN A 149 -5.17 -19.26 -1.67
C ASN A 149 -5.55 -18.53 -0.37
N GLU A 150 -5.37 -19.18 0.79
CA GLU A 150 -5.64 -18.59 2.10
C GLU A 150 -4.45 -17.73 2.52
N LYS A 151 -4.44 -16.49 2.00
CA LYS A 151 -3.31 -15.58 2.11
C LYS A 151 -3.29 -14.79 3.41
N TYR A 152 -4.42 -14.60 4.06
CA TYR A 152 -4.57 -13.65 5.17
C TYR A 152 -4.88 -14.37 6.46
N VAL A 153 -4.74 -13.67 7.58
CA VAL A 153 -4.93 -14.24 8.91
C VAL A 153 -6.12 -13.60 9.60
N MET A 154 -7.02 -14.45 10.08
CA MET A 154 -8.05 -14.07 11.03
C MET A 154 -7.67 -14.48 12.45
N MET A 155 -8.12 -13.71 13.43
CA MET A 155 -8.11 -14.08 14.84
C MET A 155 -9.52 -14.40 15.30
N LEU A 156 -9.67 -15.55 15.94
CA LEU A 156 -10.91 -15.99 16.57
C LEU A 156 -11.04 -15.34 17.94
N GLN A 157 -12.16 -14.66 18.21
CA GLN A 157 -12.43 -14.10 19.54
C GLN A 157 -12.38 -15.16 20.65
N LYS A 158 -12.93 -16.36 20.38
CA LYS A 158 -13.23 -17.40 21.39
C LYS A 158 -12.02 -17.79 22.26
N ASN A 159 -10.84 -17.86 21.65
CA ASN A 159 -9.61 -18.37 22.26
C ASN A 159 -8.36 -17.60 21.80
N ALA A 160 -8.56 -16.48 21.09
CA ALA A 160 -7.50 -15.68 20.49
C ALA A 160 -6.58 -16.49 19.57
N SER A 161 -7.04 -17.61 19.00
CA SER A 161 -6.26 -18.40 18.06
C SER A 161 -6.38 -17.83 16.64
N LEU A 162 -5.48 -18.25 15.77
CA LEU A 162 -5.38 -17.79 14.40
C LEU A 162 -5.83 -18.85 13.40
N SER A 163 -6.37 -18.40 12.28
CA SER A 163 -6.72 -19.24 11.13
C SER A 163 -6.43 -18.45 9.86
N ASP A 164 -5.99 -19.14 8.81
CA ASP A 164 -5.80 -18.52 7.51
C ASP A 164 -7.08 -18.50 6.68
N VAL A 165 -7.24 -17.46 5.87
CA VAL A 165 -8.46 -17.18 5.12
C VAL A 165 -8.17 -16.54 3.76
N CYS A 166 -9.11 -16.69 2.83
CA CYS A 166 -9.10 -16.05 1.51
C CYS A 166 -9.47 -14.55 1.58
N ALA A 167 -9.13 -13.79 0.51
CA ALA A 167 -9.46 -12.35 0.40
C ALA A 167 -10.97 -12.08 0.45
N THR A 168 -11.74 -13.05 -0.04
CA THR A 168 -13.20 -12.99 -0.15
C THR A 168 -13.90 -13.26 1.17
N THR A 169 -13.17 -13.69 2.20
CA THR A 169 -13.72 -13.90 3.53
C THR A 169 -14.16 -12.57 4.12
N VAL A 170 -15.39 -12.53 4.61
CA VAL A 170 -15.97 -11.37 5.28
C VAL A 170 -15.96 -11.62 6.79
N LEU A 171 -15.30 -10.75 7.54
CA LEU A 171 -15.13 -10.83 8.99
C LEU A 171 -15.82 -9.65 9.69
N ASN A 172 -15.86 -9.66 11.02
CA ASN A 172 -16.58 -8.67 11.83
C ASN A 172 -15.74 -7.45 12.20
N GLY A 173 -14.52 -7.35 11.68
CA GLY A 173 -13.65 -6.22 11.93
C GLY A 173 -12.19 -6.52 11.67
N VAL A 174 -11.36 -5.64 12.24
CA VAL A 174 -9.91 -5.66 12.07
C VAL A 174 -9.24 -5.05 13.30
N ALA A 175 -8.05 -5.54 13.65
CA ALA A 175 -7.19 -4.87 14.61
C ALA A 175 -6.18 -3.98 13.87
N CYS A 176 -6.19 -2.68 14.18
CA CYS A 176 -5.30 -1.69 13.58
C CYS A 176 -4.26 -1.22 14.60
N GLY A 177 -3.04 -0.93 14.13
CA GLY A 177 -1.89 -0.51 14.92
C GLY A 177 -1.17 0.69 14.30
N ALA A 178 -0.71 1.61 15.13
CA ALA A 178 0.07 2.77 14.72
C ALA A 178 0.96 3.30 15.86
N LYS A 179 1.96 4.13 15.51
CA LYS A 179 2.60 4.98 16.52
C LYS A 179 1.64 6.09 16.96
N PRO A 180 1.71 6.56 18.22
CA PRO A 180 0.80 7.58 18.73
C PRO A 180 0.64 8.84 17.85
N ALA A 181 1.73 9.32 17.23
CA ALA A 181 1.72 10.53 16.42
C ALA A 181 1.01 10.38 15.06
N GLU A 182 0.98 9.15 14.53
CA GLU A 182 0.44 8.79 13.21
C GLU A 182 -1.09 8.67 13.25
N ILE A 183 -1.68 8.39 14.41
CA ILE A 183 -3.13 8.21 14.54
C ILE A 183 -3.87 9.49 14.16
N ILE A 184 -4.83 9.30 13.25
CA ILE A 184 -5.83 10.29 12.89
C ILE A 184 -6.99 10.14 13.88
N ILE A 185 -7.14 11.12 14.77
CA ILE A 185 -8.29 11.17 15.67
C ILE A 185 -9.42 11.86 14.88
N PRO A 186 -10.51 11.16 14.52
CA PRO A 186 -11.66 11.83 13.94
C PRO A 186 -12.19 12.86 14.95
N PRO A 187 -12.65 14.05 14.50
CA PRO A 187 -13.29 15.01 15.39
C PRO A 187 -14.38 14.32 16.20
N SER A 188 -14.39 14.50 17.52
CA SER A 188 -15.37 13.88 18.40
C SER A 188 -16.78 14.20 17.92
N VAL A 189 -17.55 13.14 17.65
CA VAL A 189 -18.90 13.11 17.07
C VAL A 189 -19.80 14.25 17.56
N ALA A 190 -20.02 15.24 16.69
CA ALA A 190 -21.37 15.74 16.47
C ALA A 190 -21.94 14.91 15.31
N THR A 191 -23.10 14.30 15.50
CA THR A 191 -23.79 13.47 14.53
C THR A 191 -24.17 14.29 13.29
N THR A 192 -23.30 14.33 12.29
CA THR A 192 -23.67 14.59 10.91
C THR A 192 -23.48 13.28 10.16
N GLU A 193 -24.54 12.75 9.56
CA GLU A 193 -24.48 11.58 8.70
C GLU A 193 -23.26 11.68 7.78
N ALA A 194 -22.51 10.58 7.64
CA ALA A 194 -21.44 10.49 6.66
C ALA A 194 -22.01 10.94 5.30
N PRO A 195 -21.32 11.81 4.55
CA PRO A 195 -21.89 12.34 3.31
C PRO A 195 -22.28 11.19 2.38
N SER A 196 -23.57 11.02 2.15
CA SER A 196 -24.09 10.01 1.24
C SER A 196 -24.04 10.59 -0.18
N GLY A 197 -23.06 10.14 -0.96
CA GLY A 197 -22.92 10.60 -2.34
C GLY A 197 -21.53 10.31 -2.94
N PRO A 198 -21.38 10.37 -4.27
CA PRO A 198 -20.08 10.26 -4.92
C PRO A 198 -19.11 11.30 -4.36
N PHE A 199 -17.81 10.98 -4.29
CA PHE A 199 -16.83 12.00 -3.91
C PHE A 199 -16.75 13.07 -5.01
N THR A 200 -16.71 14.33 -4.60
CA THR A 200 -16.49 15.48 -5.49
C THR A 200 -15.01 15.83 -5.64
N THR A 201 -14.16 15.30 -4.75
CA THR A 201 -12.70 15.48 -4.71
C THR A 201 -12.05 14.17 -4.27
N CYS A 202 -10.74 14.00 -4.48
CA CYS A 202 -10.08 12.77 -4.07
C CYS A 202 -10.16 12.58 -2.55
N PRO A 203 -10.57 11.38 -2.08
CA PRO A 203 -10.66 11.10 -0.66
C PRO A 203 -9.27 11.02 -0.02
N THR A 204 -9.23 11.06 1.32
CA THR A 204 -8.01 10.91 2.10
C THR A 204 -7.22 9.68 1.67
N GLY A 205 -5.90 9.84 1.53
CA GLY A 205 -4.99 8.78 1.09
C GLY A 205 -4.94 8.58 -0.44
N TRP A 206 -5.73 9.31 -1.21
CA TRP A 206 -5.59 9.40 -2.66
C TRP A 206 -4.94 10.72 -3.05
N LYS A 207 -3.98 10.66 -3.98
CA LYS A 207 -3.33 11.83 -4.54
C LYS A 207 -4.09 12.31 -5.78
N THR A 208 -4.39 13.61 -5.84
CA THR A 208 -5.10 14.21 -6.96
C THR A 208 -4.14 14.63 -8.07
N TYR A 209 -4.49 14.27 -9.30
CA TYR A 209 -3.90 14.81 -10.52
C TYR A 209 -5.00 15.33 -11.44
N SER A 210 -4.77 16.48 -12.07
CA SER A 210 -5.70 17.01 -13.06
C SER A 210 -5.39 16.43 -14.43
N ARG A 211 -6.36 15.74 -15.04
CA ARG A 211 -6.26 15.13 -16.37
C ARG A 211 -7.32 15.71 -17.31
N SER A 212 -7.29 15.33 -18.59
CA SER A 212 -8.28 15.76 -19.59
C SER A 212 -9.72 15.36 -19.23
N VAL A 213 -9.88 14.32 -18.41
CA VAL A 213 -11.17 13.83 -17.90
C VAL A 213 -11.60 14.44 -16.56
N GLY A 214 -10.90 15.49 -16.12
CA GLY A 214 -11.04 16.11 -14.81
C GLY A 214 -10.08 15.53 -13.77
N ASP A 215 -10.42 15.68 -12.50
CA ASP A 215 -9.63 15.16 -11.40
C ASP A 215 -9.52 13.64 -11.47
N TRP A 216 -8.32 13.14 -11.28
CA TRP A 216 -7.97 11.74 -11.24
C TRP A 216 -7.21 11.44 -9.97
N CYS A 217 -7.75 10.53 -9.19
CA CYS A 217 -7.23 10.14 -7.89
C CYS A 217 -6.38 8.90 -8.06
N VAL A 218 -5.15 8.95 -7.55
CA VAL A 218 -4.21 7.83 -7.60
C VAL A 218 -3.83 7.41 -6.19
N LYS A 219 -3.84 6.10 -5.93
CA LYS A 219 -3.42 5.52 -4.66
C LYS A 219 -2.57 4.28 -4.89
N VAL A 220 -1.55 4.12 -4.06
CA VAL A 220 -0.70 2.94 -4.01
C VAL A 220 -1.22 2.02 -2.92
N PHE A 221 -1.39 0.74 -3.25
CA PHE A 221 -1.79 -0.30 -2.32
C PHE A 221 -0.63 -1.27 -2.13
N VAL A 222 -0.39 -1.68 -0.88
CA VAL A 222 0.66 -2.62 -0.51
C VAL A 222 0.02 -3.98 -0.28
N GLU A 223 0.28 -4.90 -1.21
CA GLU A 223 -0.21 -6.27 -1.16
C GLU A 223 0.59 -7.12 -2.16
N SER A 224 0.88 -8.38 -1.83
CA SER A 224 1.49 -9.33 -2.75
C SER A 224 0.48 -9.85 -3.77
N VAL A 225 0.48 -9.27 -4.97
CA VAL A 225 -0.52 -9.58 -6.02
C VAL A 225 0.11 -9.80 -7.39
N LYS A 226 -0.60 -10.56 -8.24
CA LYS A 226 -0.33 -10.65 -9.68
C LYS A 226 -1.10 -9.55 -10.41
N GLN A 227 -0.66 -9.20 -11.62
CA GLN A 227 -1.27 -8.13 -12.42
C GLN A 227 -2.79 -8.27 -12.58
N ALA A 228 -3.28 -9.47 -12.91
CA ALA A 228 -4.71 -9.69 -13.11
C ALA A 228 -5.53 -9.47 -11.83
N ASP A 229 -4.96 -9.79 -10.66
CA ASP A 229 -5.63 -9.58 -9.38
C ASP A 229 -5.54 -8.12 -8.95
N ALA A 230 -4.42 -7.44 -9.20
CA ALA A 230 -4.29 -5.99 -8.99
C ALA A 230 -5.34 -5.20 -9.79
N GLU A 231 -5.59 -5.59 -11.05
CA GLU A 231 -6.63 -4.99 -11.87
C GLU A 231 -8.04 -5.23 -11.30
N LYS A 232 -8.31 -6.42 -10.73
CA LYS A 232 -9.56 -6.69 -10.02
C LYS A 232 -9.70 -5.81 -8.77
N GLN A 233 -8.63 -5.64 -8.00
CA GLN A 233 -8.63 -4.77 -6.81
C GLN A 233 -8.93 -3.32 -7.22
N CYS A 234 -8.25 -2.78 -8.24
CA CYS A 234 -8.56 -1.42 -8.69
C CYS A 234 -10.01 -1.25 -9.17
N LYS A 235 -10.57 -2.24 -9.87
CA LYS A 235 -12.00 -2.25 -10.25
C LYS A 235 -12.91 -2.28 -9.03
N TRP A 236 -12.51 -2.99 -7.97
CA TRP A 236 -13.24 -3.01 -6.72
C TRP A 236 -13.33 -1.60 -6.12
N HIS A 237 -12.22 -0.83 -6.12
CA HIS A 237 -12.18 0.58 -5.71
C HIS A 237 -12.85 1.57 -6.70
N GLY A 238 -13.46 1.09 -7.79
CA GLY A 238 -14.10 1.94 -8.80
C GLY A 238 -13.14 2.54 -9.83
N GLY A 239 -11.92 2.00 -9.90
CA GLY A 239 -10.86 2.42 -10.81
C GLY A 239 -10.30 1.30 -11.68
N LYS A 240 -9.08 1.51 -12.15
CA LYS A 240 -8.23 0.53 -12.85
C LYS A 240 -6.79 0.72 -12.43
N LEU A 241 -5.90 -0.19 -12.83
CA LEU A 241 -4.46 0.09 -12.70
C LEU A 241 -4.15 1.40 -13.45
N SER A 242 -3.52 2.35 -12.76
CA SER A 242 -3.29 3.70 -13.29
C SER A 242 -2.03 3.75 -14.15
N GLY A 243 -2.10 4.53 -15.22
CA GLY A 243 -0.92 5.05 -15.90
C GLY A 243 -0.41 6.34 -15.27
N PHE A 244 0.70 6.84 -15.81
CA PHE A 244 1.38 8.07 -15.38
C PHE A 244 1.50 9.06 -16.55
N GLN A 245 0.98 10.27 -16.40
CA GLN A 245 1.09 11.31 -17.43
C GLN A 245 2.50 11.89 -17.46
N THR A 246 3.14 11.99 -16.28
CA THR A 246 4.42 12.65 -16.11
C THR A 246 5.40 11.77 -15.33
N ALA A 247 6.69 12.08 -15.43
CA ALA A 247 7.71 11.48 -14.59
C ALA A 247 7.46 11.73 -13.09
N GLN A 248 6.84 12.86 -12.73
CA GLN A 248 6.53 13.16 -11.33
C GLN A 248 5.46 12.22 -10.78
N GLU A 249 4.41 11.89 -11.54
CA GLU A 249 3.39 10.92 -11.09
C GLU A 249 4.00 9.54 -10.80
N ARG A 250 4.94 9.11 -11.64
CA ARG A 250 5.71 7.87 -11.44
C ARG A 250 6.56 7.93 -10.15
N ILE A 251 7.29 9.02 -9.95
CA ILE A 251 8.13 9.24 -8.76
C ILE A 251 7.28 9.28 -7.50
N ASP A 252 6.13 9.95 -7.55
CA ASP A 252 5.20 10.05 -6.43
C ASP A 252 4.63 8.68 -6.04
N ALA A 253 4.26 7.85 -7.02
CA ALA A 253 3.83 6.48 -6.75
C ALA A 253 4.95 5.62 -6.15
N SER A 254 6.18 5.75 -6.65
CA SER A 254 7.34 5.05 -6.10
C SER A 254 7.63 5.47 -4.65
N ASN A 255 7.57 6.77 -4.34
CA ASN A 255 7.77 7.28 -2.98
C ASN A 255 6.64 6.82 -2.04
N ALA A 256 5.37 6.84 -2.50
CA ALA A 256 4.25 6.34 -1.71
C ALA A 256 4.39 4.84 -1.39
N LEU A 257 4.89 4.05 -2.35
CA LEU A 257 5.21 2.64 -2.11
C LEU A 257 6.34 2.49 -1.09
N TRP A 258 7.41 3.26 -1.22
CA TRP A 258 8.57 3.23 -0.32
C TRP A 258 8.16 3.53 1.13
N GLU A 259 7.33 4.56 1.34
CA GLU A 259 6.78 4.91 2.64
C GLU A 259 5.86 3.80 3.18
N ALA A 260 4.92 3.32 2.36
CA ALA A 260 3.94 2.32 2.78
C ALA A 260 4.55 0.94 3.08
N THR A 261 5.74 0.66 2.56
CA THR A 261 6.47 -0.60 2.77
C THR A 261 7.58 -0.47 3.82
N ASN A 262 7.59 0.62 4.60
CA ASN A 262 8.61 0.88 5.63
C ASN A 262 10.05 0.88 5.09
N ASN A 263 10.27 1.50 3.92
CA ASN A 263 11.59 1.70 3.30
C ASN A 263 12.28 0.41 2.83
N ILE A 264 11.51 -0.59 2.39
CA ILE A 264 12.07 -1.79 1.76
C ILE A 264 12.12 -1.65 0.23
N TYR A 265 12.99 -2.42 -0.40
CA TYR A 265 13.02 -2.55 -1.84
C TYR A 265 11.79 -3.32 -2.31
N ALA A 266 10.90 -2.63 -3.02
CA ALA A 266 9.63 -3.14 -3.49
C ALA A 266 9.33 -2.61 -4.89
N ALA A 267 8.34 -3.21 -5.55
CA ALA A 267 7.82 -2.73 -6.82
C ALA A 267 6.29 -2.77 -6.80
N ALA A 268 5.67 -1.80 -7.47
CA ALA A 268 4.22 -1.74 -7.66
C ALA A 268 3.84 -1.88 -9.12
N ILE A 269 2.83 -2.72 -9.39
CA ILE A 269 2.25 -2.91 -10.72
C ILE A 269 1.54 -1.63 -11.16
N VAL A 270 1.75 -1.25 -12.42
CA VAL A 270 1.12 -0.07 -13.03
C VAL A 270 0.29 -0.47 -14.25
N GLY A 271 -0.60 0.43 -14.69
CA GLY A 271 -1.55 0.18 -15.77
C GLY A 271 -0.95 0.31 -17.16
N ALA A 272 0.14 -0.41 -17.46
CA ALA A 272 0.74 -0.46 -18.78
C ALA A 272 0.90 -1.91 -19.27
N THR A 273 0.59 -2.13 -20.55
CA THR A 273 0.76 -3.42 -21.22
C THR A 273 1.53 -3.25 -22.51
N ARG A 274 2.42 -4.20 -22.79
CA ARG A 274 3.17 -4.26 -24.03
C ARG A 274 2.21 -4.31 -25.22
N THR A 275 2.48 -3.50 -26.24
CA THR A 275 1.63 -3.43 -27.42
C THR A 275 1.74 -4.71 -28.24
N THR A 276 0.69 -5.02 -29.01
CA THR A 276 0.67 -6.22 -29.87
C THR A 276 1.79 -6.21 -30.92
N ALA A 277 2.17 -5.02 -31.41
CA ALA A 277 3.28 -4.84 -32.34
C ALA A 277 4.65 -5.18 -31.72
N CYS A 278 4.81 -4.98 -30.41
CA CYS A 278 6.08 -5.12 -29.71
C CYS A 278 6.13 -6.32 -28.76
N VAL A 279 5.09 -7.16 -28.72
CA VAL A 279 4.97 -8.30 -27.79
C VAL A 279 6.12 -9.29 -27.90
N SER A 280 6.57 -9.57 -29.13
CA SER A 280 7.61 -10.54 -29.44
C SER A 280 8.97 -9.91 -29.80
N SER A 281 9.13 -8.61 -29.55
CA SER A 281 10.29 -7.82 -29.95
C SER A 281 10.94 -7.11 -28.77
N ASN A 282 12.27 -7.15 -28.72
CA ASN A 282 13.05 -6.26 -27.85
C ASN A 282 13.02 -4.83 -28.43
N LEU A 283 13.77 -3.91 -27.82
CA LEU A 283 13.92 -2.57 -28.37
C LEU A 283 14.57 -2.61 -29.77
N THR A 284 13.97 -1.86 -30.70
CA THR A 284 14.37 -1.72 -32.10
C THR A 284 14.05 -0.29 -32.57
N ALA A 285 14.33 0.04 -33.84
CA ALA A 285 13.88 1.30 -34.42
C ALA A 285 12.33 1.42 -34.46
N THR A 286 11.61 0.28 -34.46
CA THR A 286 10.14 0.24 -34.47
C THR A 286 9.57 0.22 -33.05
N CYS A 287 10.14 -0.60 -32.16
CA CYS A 287 9.73 -0.75 -30.77
C CYS A 287 10.69 0.02 -29.87
N THR A 288 10.29 1.19 -29.41
CA THR A 288 11.08 2.10 -28.60
C THR A 288 10.62 2.06 -27.14
N GLU A 289 11.37 2.72 -26.26
CA GLU A 289 11.01 2.92 -24.86
C GLU A 289 9.64 3.60 -24.67
N THR A 290 9.17 4.37 -25.64
CA THR A 290 7.96 5.19 -25.53
C THR A 290 6.74 4.62 -26.24
N ASN A 291 6.92 3.62 -27.14
CA ASN A 291 5.82 3.05 -27.90
C ASN A 291 5.63 1.53 -27.71
N SER A 292 6.56 0.87 -27.01
CA SER A 292 6.47 -0.57 -26.75
C SER A 292 5.32 -0.92 -25.80
N PHE A 293 4.81 0.05 -25.05
CA PHE A 293 3.73 -0.10 -24.08
C PHE A 293 2.62 0.91 -24.30
N SER A 294 1.39 0.52 -23.96
CA SER A 294 0.23 1.39 -23.91
C SER A 294 -0.39 1.38 -22.53
N TRP A 295 -0.85 2.54 -22.05
CA TRP A 295 -1.61 2.63 -20.82
C TRP A 295 -2.99 1.97 -20.95
N THR A 296 -3.46 1.32 -19.89
CA THR A 296 -4.71 0.54 -19.86
C THR A 296 -5.84 1.23 -19.10
N ASP A 297 -5.56 2.36 -18.44
CA ASP A 297 -6.55 3.11 -17.66
C ASP A 297 -7.55 3.89 -18.54
N GLY A 298 -7.22 4.09 -19.82
CA GLY A 298 -8.05 4.80 -20.80
C GLY A 298 -8.08 6.32 -20.62
N VAL A 299 -7.29 6.86 -19.68
CA VAL A 299 -7.22 8.29 -19.37
C VAL A 299 -5.81 8.85 -19.46
N THR A 300 -4.79 7.97 -19.46
CA THR A 300 -3.40 8.34 -19.69
C THR A 300 -3.06 8.41 -21.16
N THR A 301 -2.74 9.62 -21.62
CA THR A 301 -2.51 9.95 -23.02
C THR A 301 -1.05 10.29 -23.33
N GLY A 302 -0.21 10.53 -22.32
CA GLY A 302 1.20 10.90 -22.46
C GLY A 302 2.15 9.71 -22.35
N THR A 303 3.36 9.87 -22.89
CA THR A 303 4.47 8.92 -22.77
C THR A 303 5.62 9.48 -21.93
N ASP A 304 5.47 10.67 -21.35
CA ASP A 304 6.53 11.36 -20.60
C ASP A 304 7.02 10.54 -19.40
N ALA A 305 6.14 9.73 -18.79
CA ALA A 305 6.54 8.82 -17.74
C ALA A 305 7.46 7.69 -18.24
N PHE A 306 7.48 7.36 -19.54
CA PHE A 306 8.43 6.42 -20.13
C PHE A 306 9.77 7.08 -20.48
N VAL A 307 9.79 8.36 -20.86
CA VAL A 307 11.02 9.07 -21.25
C VAL A 307 11.98 9.16 -20.07
N GLY A 308 13.11 8.44 -20.15
CA GLY A 308 14.08 8.31 -19.04
C GLY A 308 13.48 7.65 -17.79
N GLY A 309 12.32 7.02 -17.93
CA GLY A 309 11.56 6.41 -16.85
C GLY A 309 11.86 4.93 -16.64
N TRP A 310 12.69 4.33 -17.47
CA TRP A 310 13.07 2.94 -17.41
C TRP A 310 14.35 2.73 -16.61
N ASP A 311 14.41 1.59 -15.92
CA ASP A 311 15.62 1.14 -15.25
C ASP A 311 16.72 0.82 -16.25
N ASP A 312 17.94 0.67 -15.75
CA ASP A 312 19.07 0.33 -16.59
C ASP A 312 18.77 -0.98 -17.34
N GLU A 313 18.99 -0.96 -18.65
CA GLU A 313 18.65 -2.04 -19.59
C GLU A 313 17.15 -2.33 -19.76
N GLN A 314 16.25 -1.46 -19.30
CA GLN A 314 14.79 -1.63 -19.46
C GLN A 314 14.20 -0.67 -20.51
N PRO A 315 13.04 -1.03 -21.13
CA PRO A 315 12.38 -2.33 -21.07
C PRO A 315 13.07 -3.34 -21.98
N ASP A 316 13.46 -4.51 -21.46
CA ASP A 316 14.27 -5.49 -22.22
C ASP A 316 13.44 -6.47 -23.05
N ASN A 317 12.16 -6.67 -22.69
CA ASN A 317 11.35 -7.78 -23.19
C ASN A 317 12.06 -9.15 -23.05
N ASP A 318 12.72 -9.40 -21.93
CA ASP A 318 13.44 -10.65 -21.73
C ASP A 318 12.53 -11.86 -22.01
N ASN A 319 13.07 -12.85 -22.71
CA ASN A 319 12.34 -14.02 -23.21
C ASN A 319 11.10 -13.71 -24.07
N LYS A 320 10.98 -12.49 -24.62
CA LYS A 320 9.93 -12.03 -25.54
C LYS A 320 8.51 -12.19 -25.00
N ASN A 321 8.36 -11.99 -23.70
CA ASN A 321 7.05 -11.97 -23.07
C ASN A 321 7.02 -11.11 -21.81
N GLN A 322 7.87 -10.09 -21.76
CA GLN A 322 7.84 -8.91 -20.90
C GLN A 322 6.52 -8.10 -20.97
N ILE A 323 5.35 -8.61 -20.56
CA ILE A 323 4.06 -7.98 -20.92
C ILE A 323 3.68 -6.79 -20.05
N TYR A 324 3.96 -6.83 -18.75
CA TYR A 324 3.45 -5.85 -17.78
C TYR A 324 4.56 -4.95 -17.27
N VAL A 325 4.20 -3.84 -16.62
CA VAL A 325 5.17 -2.86 -16.10
C VAL A 325 4.97 -2.68 -14.59
N ALA A 326 6.07 -2.57 -13.87
CA ALA A 326 6.08 -2.16 -12.47
C ALA A 326 7.05 -0.99 -12.25
N VAL A 327 6.76 -0.15 -11.25
CA VAL A 327 7.65 0.90 -10.79
C VAL A 327 8.33 0.48 -9.49
N GLY A 328 9.66 0.57 -9.42
CA GLY A 328 10.46 0.19 -8.26
C GLY A 328 10.69 1.33 -7.28
N THR A 329 10.94 1.01 -6.00
CA THR A 329 11.25 2.01 -4.96
C THR A 329 12.69 2.51 -4.97
N SER A 330 13.66 1.69 -5.38
CA SER A 330 15.09 2.03 -5.37
C SER A 330 15.45 3.12 -6.37
N THR A 331 15.03 2.92 -7.63
CA THR A 331 15.42 3.76 -8.77
C THR A 331 14.33 4.76 -9.15
N ARG A 332 13.10 4.59 -8.65
CA ARG A 332 11.88 5.32 -9.08
C ARG A 332 11.63 5.20 -10.59
N LYS A 333 12.21 4.15 -11.17
CA LYS A 333 12.13 3.80 -12.58
C LYS A 333 11.32 2.52 -12.74
N MET A 334 10.97 2.24 -13.98
CA MET A 334 10.10 1.14 -14.36
C MET A 334 10.89 -0.02 -14.95
N LYS A 335 10.33 -1.20 -14.78
CA LYS A 335 10.80 -2.45 -15.37
C LYS A 335 9.61 -3.22 -15.92
N ASP A 336 9.76 -3.84 -17.08
CA ASP A 336 8.78 -4.78 -17.56
C ASP A 336 8.98 -6.18 -16.97
N PHE A 337 7.90 -6.94 -16.87
CA PHE A 337 7.91 -8.24 -16.23
C PHE A 337 6.88 -9.24 -16.79
N ARG A 338 7.23 -10.52 -16.56
CA ARG A 338 6.46 -11.78 -16.73
C ARG A 338 5.11 -11.78 -16.04
N HIS A 339 4.78 -12.96 -15.54
CA HIS A 339 3.75 -13.13 -14.52
C HIS A 339 4.49 -13.19 -13.19
N ALA A 340 4.78 -12.03 -12.61
CA ALA A 340 5.40 -11.93 -11.30
C ALA A 340 4.38 -11.43 -10.26
N VAL A 341 4.62 -11.82 -9.02
CA VAL A 341 3.96 -11.22 -7.87
C VAL A 341 4.76 -9.99 -7.47
N MET A 342 4.07 -8.87 -7.27
CA MET A 342 4.65 -7.62 -6.82
C MET A 342 4.07 -7.24 -5.47
N MET A 343 4.82 -6.46 -4.68
CA MET A 343 4.44 -6.05 -3.32
C MET A 343 3.49 -4.85 -3.28
N GLY A 344 3.06 -4.36 -4.44
CA GLY A 344 2.04 -3.34 -4.51
C GLY A 344 1.47 -3.16 -5.90
N TYR A 345 0.51 -2.24 -5.99
CA TYR A 345 -0.12 -1.85 -7.23
C TYR A 345 -0.67 -0.42 -7.13
N VAL A 346 -0.76 0.24 -8.27
CA VAL A 346 -1.19 1.64 -8.36
C VAL A 346 -2.57 1.71 -9.02
N CYS A 347 -3.58 2.12 -8.28
CA CYS A 347 -4.93 2.32 -8.81
C CYS A 347 -5.20 3.79 -9.12
N GLY A 348 -6.05 4.02 -10.13
CA GLY A 348 -6.53 5.33 -10.53
C GLY A 348 -8.04 5.32 -10.76
N ALA A 349 -8.73 6.37 -10.32
CA ALA A 349 -10.16 6.55 -10.52
C ALA A 349 -10.56 8.04 -10.53
N GLN A 350 -11.67 8.39 -11.19
CA GLN A 350 -12.30 9.70 -10.98
C GLN A 350 -12.93 9.73 -9.58
N PRO A 351 -12.93 10.89 -8.87
CA PRO A 351 -13.51 11.00 -7.52
C PRO A 351 -14.89 10.37 -7.39
N ALA A 352 -15.78 10.65 -8.34
CA ALA A 352 -17.16 10.18 -8.30
C ALA A 352 -17.31 8.65 -8.42
N ASN A 353 -16.31 7.97 -8.98
CA ASN A 353 -16.30 6.52 -9.15
C ASN A 353 -15.68 5.80 -7.95
N ILE A 354 -14.92 6.51 -7.11
CA ILE A 354 -14.29 5.89 -5.94
C ILE A 354 -15.38 5.42 -5.00
N LYS A 355 -15.36 4.12 -4.72
CA LYS A 355 -16.29 3.54 -3.77
C LYS A 355 -15.88 3.94 -2.36
N ARG A 356 -16.84 4.45 -1.61
CA ARG A 356 -16.71 4.59 -0.16
C ARG A 356 -16.66 3.18 0.44
N PRO A 357 -15.76 2.93 1.40
CA PRO A 357 -15.72 1.64 2.09
C PRO A 357 -16.98 1.36 2.90
#